data_AF-A0A923W4C9-F1
#
_entry.id   AF-A0A923W4C9-F1
#
_cell.length_a   1.000
_cell.length_b   1.000
_cell.length_c   1.000
_cell.angle_alpha   90.00
_cell.angle_beta   90.00
_cell.angle_gamma   90.00
#
_symmetry.space_group_name_H-M   'P 1'
#
loop_
_entity.id
_entity.type
_entity.pdbx_description
1 polymer ?
#
loop_
_entity_poly.entity_id
_entity_poly.type
_entity_poly.pdbx_seq_one_letter_code
_entity_poly.pdbx_strand_id
1 'polypeptide(L)'
;MLKKVAIFFLSLACLGTRADQAAATDAALGDTATTALALGLGMAELNPLGAVSAVMMKVATMAYIKELPQTEQALQYSMVSSLWGGAAASNLCWLTGAGPACFLLGAIRGQYLWNAGQDERAFWAICESERQTHASMRCEWKKAPG
;
A
#
# COMPACT_ATOMS: atom_id res chain seq x y z
N MET A 1 24.37 -32.54 -0.02
CA MET A 1 23.62 -31.90 -1.12
C MET A 1 22.15 -31.60 -0.80
N LEU A 2 21.48 -32.31 0.12
CA LEU A 2 20.07 -32.05 0.52
C LEU A 2 19.78 -30.65 1.11
N LYS A 3 20.75 -30.00 1.79
CA LYS A 3 20.52 -28.69 2.43
C LYS A 3 20.34 -27.51 1.45
N LYS A 4 20.86 -27.60 0.22
CA LYS A 4 20.77 -26.51 -0.77
C LYS A 4 19.43 -26.49 -1.53
N VAL A 5 18.74 -27.64 -1.60
CA VAL A 5 17.43 -27.75 -2.26
C VAL A 5 16.32 -27.16 -1.38
N ALA A 6 16.43 -27.31 -0.05
CA ALA A 6 15.47 -26.74 0.90
C ALA A 6 15.43 -25.21 0.89
N ILE A 7 16.55 -24.54 0.59
CA ILE A 7 16.64 -23.07 0.55
C ILE A 7 15.98 -22.50 -0.72
N PHE A 8 15.95 -23.25 -1.82
CA PHE A 8 15.35 -22.80 -3.08
C PHE A 8 13.82 -22.94 -3.11
N PHE A 9 13.25 -23.88 -2.35
CA PHE A 9 11.80 -24.03 -2.25
C PHE A 9 11.15 -23.11 -1.20
N LEU A 10 11.92 -22.59 -0.25
CA LEU A 10 11.41 -21.67 0.78
C LEU A 10 11.25 -20.22 0.29
N SER A 11 11.91 -19.85 -0.82
CA SER A 11 11.88 -18.49 -1.38
C SER A 11 10.71 -18.21 -2.34
N LEU A 12 9.97 -19.24 -2.79
CA LEU A 12 8.83 -19.06 -3.70
C LEU A 12 7.52 -18.66 -3.00
N ALA A 13 7.43 -18.75 -1.67
CA ALA A 13 6.18 -18.50 -0.94
C ALA A 13 5.88 -16.99 -0.70
N CYS A 14 6.82 -16.08 -0.95
CA CYS A 14 6.68 -14.64 -0.63
C CYS A 14 6.53 -13.73 -1.86
N LEU A 15 6.13 -14.27 -3.01
CA LEU A 15 6.01 -13.49 -4.26
C LEU A 15 4.60 -12.92 -4.52
N GLY A 16 3.57 -13.46 -3.87
CA GLY A 16 2.16 -13.14 -4.18
C GLY A 16 1.59 -11.83 -3.61
N THR A 17 2.27 -11.12 -2.70
CA THR A 17 1.80 -9.87 -2.07
C THR A 17 2.51 -8.61 -2.56
N ARG A 18 3.34 -8.73 -3.60
CA ARG A 18 4.27 -7.66 -3.98
C ARG A 18 3.63 -6.47 -4.69
N ALA A 19 2.51 -6.65 -5.38
CA ALA A 19 1.93 -5.58 -6.18
C ALA A 19 1.28 -4.50 -5.31
N ASP A 20 0.33 -4.87 -4.44
CA ASP A 20 -0.25 -3.93 -3.48
C ASP A 20 0.80 -3.41 -2.48
N GLN A 21 1.75 -4.24 -2.03
CA GLN A 21 2.85 -3.78 -1.18
C GLN A 21 3.74 -2.74 -1.87
N ALA A 22 4.07 -2.93 -3.15
CA ALA A 22 4.84 -1.96 -3.92
C ALA A 22 4.06 -0.65 -4.09
N ALA A 23 2.78 -0.74 -4.45
CA ALA A 23 1.90 0.43 -4.57
C ALA A 23 1.75 1.18 -3.24
N ALA A 24 1.69 0.48 -2.11
CA ALA A 24 1.68 1.07 -0.77
C ALA A 24 3.00 1.77 -0.43
N THR A 25 4.12 1.15 -0.80
CA THR A 25 5.47 1.73 -0.60
C THR A 25 5.64 3.00 -1.42
N ASP A 26 5.29 2.97 -2.71
CA ASP A 26 5.37 4.14 -3.60
C ASP A 26 4.46 5.27 -3.13
N ALA A 27 3.25 4.95 -2.66
CA ALA A 27 2.33 5.91 -2.07
C ALA A 27 2.89 6.54 -0.78
N ALA A 28 3.49 5.73 0.11
CA ALA A 28 4.12 6.21 1.34
C ALA A 28 5.28 7.18 1.06
N LEU A 29 6.13 6.83 0.07
CA LEU A 29 7.24 7.65 -0.38
C LEU A 29 6.75 8.94 -1.02
N GLY A 30 5.76 8.85 -1.91
CA GLY A 30 5.14 10.01 -2.55
C GLY A 30 4.55 10.98 -1.53
N ASP A 31 3.78 10.50 -0.56
CA ASP A 31 3.19 11.34 0.48
C ASP A 31 4.28 12.01 1.34
N THR A 32 5.29 11.24 1.74
CA THR A 32 6.41 11.77 2.54
C THR A 32 7.20 12.83 1.79
N ALA A 33 7.54 12.59 0.52
CA ALA A 33 8.29 13.52 -0.31
C ALA A 33 7.49 14.81 -0.56
N THR A 34 6.21 14.69 -0.89
CA THR A 34 5.35 15.85 -1.16
C THR A 34 5.06 16.65 0.11
N THR A 35 4.92 15.99 1.26
CA THR A 35 4.84 16.65 2.58
C THR A 35 6.13 17.42 2.87
N ALA A 36 7.30 16.80 2.70
CA ALA A 36 8.58 17.46 2.93
C ALA A 36 8.76 18.70 2.04
N LEU A 37 8.34 18.62 0.77
CA LEU A 37 8.34 19.75 -0.15
C LEU A 37 7.40 20.87 0.32
N ALA A 38 6.16 20.55 0.68
CA ALA A 38 5.19 21.52 1.17
C ALA A 38 5.70 22.26 2.43
N LEU A 39 6.28 21.52 3.38
CA LEU A 39 6.87 22.10 4.59
C LEU A 39 8.09 22.96 4.29
N GLY A 40 8.96 22.52 3.37
CA GLY A 40 10.11 23.31 2.92
C GLY A 40 9.71 24.63 2.26
N LEU A 41 8.51 24.70 1.68
CA LEU A 41 7.92 25.90 1.10
C LEU A 41 7.12 26.74 2.10
N GLY A 42 7.13 26.38 3.39
CA GLY A 42 6.49 27.14 4.47
C GLY A 42 5.00 26.85 4.64
N MET A 43 4.47 25.79 4.01
CA MET A 43 3.10 25.36 4.31
C MET A 43 3.00 24.83 5.73
N ALA A 44 1.82 25.01 6.35
CA ALA A 44 1.58 24.52 7.69
C ALA A 44 1.61 22.99 7.73
N GLU A 45 2.27 22.45 8.74
CA GLU A 45 2.20 21.04 9.07
C GLU A 45 0.78 20.74 9.59
N LEU A 46 0.07 19.83 8.92
CA LEU A 46 -1.33 19.49 9.22
C LEU A 46 -1.47 18.27 10.15
N ASN A 47 -0.40 17.54 10.43
CA ASN A 47 -0.43 16.40 11.32
C ASN A 47 -0.09 16.84 12.76
N PRO A 48 -1.03 16.75 13.71
CA PRO A 48 -0.80 17.21 15.09
C PRO A 48 0.41 16.57 15.80
N LEU A 49 0.91 15.43 15.31
CA LEU A 49 2.09 14.75 15.83
C LEU A 49 3.41 15.17 15.15
N GLY A 50 3.36 16.02 14.12
CA GLY A 50 4.49 16.48 13.32
C GLY A 50 4.96 15.51 12.22
N ALA A 51 5.75 16.02 11.28
CA ALA A 51 6.14 15.28 10.08
C ALA A 51 6.97 14.02 10.38
N VAL A 52 7.86 14.08 11.38
CA VAL A 52 8.73 12.95 11.76
C VAL A 52 7.89 11.77 12.27
N SER A 53 6.93 12.03 13.15
CA SER A 53 6.07 10.96 13.67
C SER A 53 5.15 10.41 12.58
N ALA A 54 4.71 11.25 11.64
CA ALA A 54 3.95 10.83 10.45
C ALA A 54 4.72 9.78 9.65
N VAL A 55 6.02 10.00 9.41
CA VAL A 55 6.88 9.06 8.70
C VAL A 55 7.06 7.77 9.50
N MET A 56 7.32 7.87 10.81
CA MET A 56 7.45 6.70 11.68
C MET A 56 6.17 5.86 11.71
N MET A 57 5.00 6.50 11.70
CA MET A 57 3.71 5.81 11.63
C MET A 57 3.55 5.03 10.33
N LYS A 58 4.00 5.57 9.19
CA LYS A 58 4.00 4.84 7.90
C LYS A 58 4.90 3.60 7.96
N VAL A 59 6.11 3.74 8.52
CA VAL A 59 7.06 2.62 8.68
C VAL A 59 6.47 1.55 9.59
N ALA A 60 5.93 1.94 10.75
CA ALA A 60 5.29 1.03 11.69
C ALA A 60 4.07 0.32 11.06
N THR A 61 3.25 1.05 10.31
CA THR A 61 2.09 0.49 9.59
C THR A 61 2.55 -0.54 8.56
N MET A 62 3.59 -0.23 7.76
CA MET A 62 4.11 -1.18 6.77
C MET A 62 4.74 -2.41 7.41
N ALA A 63 5.37 -2.28 8.57
CA ALA A 63 5.89 -3.41 9.34
C ALA A 63 4.74 -4.28 9.88
N TYR A 64 3.73 -3.65 10.47
CA TYR A 64 2.54 -4.33 10.98
C TYR A 64 1.80 -5.11 9.88
N ILE A 65 1.58 -4.51 8.71
CA ILE A 65 0.89 -5.20 7.60
C ILE A 65 1.64 -6.47 7.18
N LYS A 66 2.98 -6.46 7.18
CA LYS A 66 3.78 -7.66 6.82
C LYS A 66 3.58 -8.84 7.76
N GLU A 67 3.20 -8.57 9.01
CA GLU A 67 2.97 -9.59 10.03
C GLU A 67 1.56 -10.19 9.96
N LEU A 68 0.64 -9.55 9.22
CA LEU A 68 -0.72 -10.03 9.06
C LEU A 68 -0.80 -11.29 8.19
N PRO A 69 -1.88 -12.09 8.33
CA PRO A 69 -2.20 -13.14 7.38
C PRO A 69 -2.25 -12.59 5.94
N GLN A 70 -1.77 -13.38 4.99
CA GLN A 70 -1.66 -12.98 3.58
C GLN A 70 -3.00 -12.48 2.98
N THR A 71 -4.11 -13.00 3.50
CA THR A 71 -5.47 -12.63 3.10
C THR A 71 -5.89 -11.24 3.57
N GLU A 72 -5.32 -10.76 4.66
CA GLU A 72 -5.52 -9.41 5.19
C GLU A 72 -4.52 -8.40 4.59
N GLN A 73 -3.33 -8.87 4.19
CA GLN A 73 -2.28 -8.00 3.65
C GLN A 73 -2.74 -7.19 2.44
N ALA A 74 -3.38 -7.83 1.46
CA ALA A 74 -3.85 -7.15 0.24
C ALA A 74 -4.86 -6.03 0.55
N LEU A 75 -5.80 -6.29 1.47
CA LEU A 75 -6.74 -5.28 1.91
C LEU A 75 -6.01 -4.09 2.55
N GLN A 76 -5.13 -4.36 3.51
CA GLN A 76 -4.46 -3.31 4.27
C GLN A 76 -3.48 -2.51 3.40
N TYR A 77 -2.71 -3.17 2.53
CA TYR A 77 -1.84 -2.47 1.58
C TYR A 77 -2.63 -1.59 0.62
N SER A 78 -3.77 -2.07 0.13
CA SER A 78 -4.61 -1.27 -0.76
C SER A 78 -5.24 -0.07 -0.04
N MET A 79 -5.63 -0.23 1.24
CA MET A 79 -6.11 0.88 2.08
C MET A 79 -5.03 1.97 2.23
N VAL A 80 -3.82 1.60 2.65
CA VAL A 80 -2.76 2.59 2.89
C VAL A 80 -2.22 3.18 1.59
N SER A 81 -2.19 2.41 0.49
CA SER A 81 -1.85 2.93 -0.84
C SER A 81 -2.84 3.99 -1.30
N SER A 82 -4.14 3.73 -1.14
CA SER A 82 -5.21 4.70 -1.43
C SER A 82 -5.07 5.96 -0.59
N LEU A 83 -4.92 5.80 0.74
CA LEU A 83 -4.82 6.92 1.67
C LEU A 83 -3.60 7.81 1.37
N TRP A 84 -2.41 7.21 1.35
CA TRP A 84 -1.17 7.98 1.15
C TRP A 84 -1.04 8.48 -0.28
N GLY A 85 -1.52 7.74 -1.28
CA GLY A 85 -1.52 8.19 -2.66
C GLY A 85 -2.46 9.38 -2.89
N GLY A 86 -3.62 9.40 -2.21
CA GLY A 86 -4.53 10.55 -2.20
C GLY A 86 -3.95 11.75 -1.45
N ALA A 87 -3.30 11.52 -0.30
CA ALA A 87 -2.60 12.57 0.43
C ALA A 87 -1.46 13.20 -0.40
N ALA A 88 -0.65 12.38 -1.07
CA ALA A 88 0.40 12.83 -1.96
C ALA A 88 -0.13 13.72 -3.10
N ALA A 89 -1.22 13.29 -3.75
CA ALA A 89 -1.87 14.08 -4.80
C ALA A 89 -2.46 15.39 -4.26
N SER A 90 -3.02 15.38 -3.05
CA SER A 90 -3.50 16.60 -2.38
C SER A 90 -2.34 17.57 -2.16
N ASN A 91 -1.24 17.10 -1.58
CA ASN A 91 -0.04 17.91 -1.32
C ASN A 91 0.48 18.55 -2.61
N LEU A 92 0.63 17.77 -3.70
CA LEU A 92 1.06 18.29 -5.00
C LEU A 92 0.12 19.35 -5.55
N CYS A 93 -1.19 19.13 -5.44
CA CYS A 93 -2.16 20.14 -5.85
C CYS A 93 -2.03 21.42 -5.00
N TRP A 94 -1.81 21.31 -3.70
CA TRP A 94 -1.66 22.47 -2.82
C TRP A 94 -0.48 23.37 -3.23
N LEU A 95 0.59 22.79 -3.79
CA LEU A 95 1.73 23.54 -4.34
C LEU A 95 1.35 24.44 -5.53
N THR A 96 0.22 24.18 -6.19
CA THR A 96 -0.28 25.02 -7.30
C THR A 96 -1.09 26.24 -6.83
N GLY A 97 -1.41 26.32 -5.53
CA GLY A 97 -2.26 27.39 -4.98
C GLY A 97 -3.77 27.15 -5.15
N ALA A 98 -4.20 25.97 -5.63
CA ALA A 98 -5.62 25.65 -5.87
C ALA A 98 -6.48 25.48 -4.59
N GLY A 99 -5.87 25.56 -3.41
CA GLY A 99 -6.61 25.65 -2.15
C GLY A 99 -7.37 24.38 -1.76
N PRO A 100 -8.49 24.50 -1.01
CA PRO A 100 -9.24 23.34 -0.49
C PRO A 100 -9.78 22.37 -1.56
N ALA A 101 -9.91 22.79 -2.82
CA ALA A 101 -10.28 21.91 -3.92
C ALA A 101 -9.29 20.75 -4.11
N CYS A 102 -8.06 20.88 -3.62
CA CYS A 102 -7.05 19.82 -3.67
C CYS A 102 -7.44 18.55 -2.92
N PHE A 103 -8.31 18.63 -1.91
CA PHE A 103 -8.85 17.43 -1.24
C PHE A 103 -9.69 16.57 -2.19
N LEU A 104 -10.38 17.18 -3.17
CA LEU A 104 -11.15 16.42 -4.17
C LEU A 104 -10.21 15.64 -5.09
N LEU A 105 -9.11 16.25 -5.53
CA LEU A 105 -8.11 15.55 -6.34
C LEU A 105 -7.45 14.41 -5.56
N GLY A 106 -7.17 14.62 -4.28
CA GLY A 106 -6.73 13.57 -3.37
C GLY A 106 -7.72 12.41 -3.29
N ALA A 107 -8.99 12.71 -3.05
CA ALA A 107 -10.06 11.71 -2.96
C ALA A 107 -10.21 10.92 -4.28
N ILE A 108 -10.17 11.59 -5.43
CA ILE A 108 -10.21 10.94 -6.75
C ILE A 108 -9.01 10.00 -6.92
N ARG A 109 -7.81 10.46 -6.58
CA ARG A 109 -6.60 9.63 -6.69
C ARG A 109 -6.64 8.43 -5.73
N GLY A 110 -7.07 8.63 -4.50
CA GLY A 110 -7.26 7.55 -3.53
C GLY A 110 -8.26 6.52 -4.03
N GLN A 111 -9.43 6.96 -4.50
CA GLN A 111 -10.45 6.08 -5.07
C GLN A 111 -9.92 5.28 -6.27
N TYR A 112 -9.13 5.90 -7.15
CA TYR A 112 -8.49 5.21 -8.27
C TYR A 112 -7.56 4.10 -7.78
N LEU A 113 -6.69 4.38 -6.80
CA LEU A 113 -5.75 3.39 -6.25
C LEU A 113 -6.48 2.27 -5.49
N TRP A 114 -7.54 2.60 -4.75
CA TRP A 114 -8.41 1.63 -4.11
C TRP A 114 -9.05 0.66 -5.12
N ASN A 115 -9.54 1.19 -6.24
CA ASN A 115 -10.14 0.38 -7.30
C ASN A 115 -9.07 -0.46 -8.03
N ALA A 116 -7.85 0.07 -8.20
CA ALA A 116 -6.76 -0.65 -8.86
C ALA A 116 -6.32 -1.93 -8.12
N GLY A 117 -6.50 -1.98 -6.79
CA GLY A 117 -6.24 -3.19 -5.98
C GLY A 117 -7.44 -4.14 -5.83
N GLN A 118 -8.58 -3.86 -6.49
CA GLN A 118 -9.82 -4.63 -6.30
C GLN A 118 -9.64 -6.11 -6.66
N ASP A 119 -8.97 -6.40 -7.76
CA ASP A 119 -8.83 -7.78 -8.24
C ASP A 119 -7.94 -8.61 -7.32
N GLU A 120 -6.86 -8.02 -6.78
CA GLU A 120 -5.98 -8.68 -5.81
C GLU A 120 -6.73 -8.98 -4.50
N ARG A 121 -7.49 -8.01 -3.98
CA ARG A 121 -8.35 -8.23 -2.80
C ARG A 121 -9.39 -9.33 -3.03
N ALA A 122 -10.04 -9.32 -4.20
CA ALA A 122 -11.03 -10.34 -4.54
C ALA A 122 -10.40 -11.73 -4.64
N PHE A 123 -9.23 -11.84 -5.26
CA PHE A 123 -8.48 -13.08 -5.34
C PHE A 123 -8.16 -13.66 -3.96
N TRP A 124 -7.64 -12.84 -3.04
CA TRP A 124 -7.29 -13.31 -1.70
C TRP A 124 -8.51 -13.72 -0.87
N ALA A 125 -9.65 -13.04 -1.05
CA ALA A 125 -10.90 -13.45 -0.42
C ALA A 125 -11.39 -14.81 -0.93
N ILE A 126 -11.30 -15.06 -2.24
CA ILE A 126 -11.65 -16.36 -2.84
C ILE A 126 -10.69 -17.45 -2.36
N CYS A 127 -9.39 -17.16 -2.35
CA CYS A 127 -8.38 -18.09 -1.86
C CYS A 127 -8.67 -18.56 -0.42
N GLU A 128 -9.02 -17.63 0.47
CA GLU A 128 -9.34 -17.98 1.86
C GLU A 128 -10.56 -18.90 1.94
N SER A 129 -11.59 -18.62 1.13
CA SER A 129 -12.78 -19.48 1.05
C SER A 129 -12.43 -20.89 0.58
N GLU A 130 -11.61 -21.03 -0.46
CA GLU A 130 -11.20 -22.33 -1.01
C GLU A 130 -10.32 -23.13 -0.04
N ARG A 131 -9.51 -22.47 0.79
CA ARG A 131 -8.68 -23.14 1.79
C ARG A 131 -9.48 -23.83 2.90
N GLN A 132 -10.74 -23.45 3.12
CA GLN A 132 -11.60 -24.11 4.10
C GLN A 132 -11.94 -25.54 3.69
N THR A 133 -12.09 -25.79 2.39
CA THR A 133 -12.36 -27.12 1.81
C THR A 133 -11.10 -27.81 1.30
N HIS A 134 -10.07 -27.03 0.96
CA HIS A 134 -8.80 -27.51 0.42
C HIS A 134 -7.61 -26.96 1.21
N ALA A 135 -7.42 -27.46 2.44
CA ALA A 135 -6.41 -26.94 3.39
C ALA A 135 -4.96 -26.94 2.87
N SER A 136 -4.62 -27.80 1.88
CA SER A 136 -3.30 -27.87 1.24
C SER A 136 -3.13 -26.94 0.03
N MET A 137 -4.18 -26.24 -0.40
CA MET A 137 -4.15 -25.33 -1.54
C MET A 137 -3.21 -24.16 -1.25
N ARG A 138 -2.40 -23.79 -2.26
CA ARG A 138 -1.54 -22.60 -2.24
C ARG A 138 -2.02 -21.66 -3.33
N CYS A 139 -2.26 -20.40 -2.96
CA CYS A 139 -2.71 -19.38 -3.88
C CYS A 139 -1.55 -18.45 -4.25
N GLU A 140 -1.47 -18.10 -5.53
CA GLU A 140 -0.50 -17.14 -6.05
C GLU A 140 -1.24 -16.09 -6.87
N TRP A 141 -1.14 -14.82 -6.48
CA TRP A 141 -1.68 -13.72 -7.25
C TRP A 141 -0.74 -13.36 -8.40
N LYS A 142 -1.31 -13.18 -9.60
CA LYS A 142 -0.61 -12.64 -10.77
C LYS A 142 -1.51 -11.61 -11.44
N LYS A 143 -0.99 -10.40 -11.58
CA LYS A 143 -1.67 -9.37 -12.37
C LYS A 143 -1.74 -9.81 -13.83
N ALA A 144 -2.93 -9.77 -14.42
CA ALA A 144 -3.10 -10.05 -15.83
C ALA A 144 -2.28 -9.03 -16.66
N PRO A 145 -1.63 -9.46 -17.76
CA PRO A 145 -1.02 -8.52 -18.69
C PRO A 145 -2.14 -7.64 -19.29
N GLY A 146 -1.98 -6.33 -19.16
CA GLY A 146 -2.86 -5.33 -19.75
C GLY A 146 -2.49 -4.99 -21.19
#